data_AF-A0AAW2ZHV4-F1
#
_entry.id   AF-A0AAW2ZHV4-F1
#
_cell.length_a   1.000
_cell.length_b   1.000
_cell.length_c   1.000
_cell.angle_alpha   90.00
_cell.angle_beta   90.00
_cell.angle_gamma   90.00
#
_symmetry.space_group_name_H-M   'P 1'
#
loop_
_entity.id
_entity.type
_entity.pdbx_description
1 polymer ?
#
loop_
_entity_poly.entity_id
_entity_poly.type
_entity_poly.pdbx_seq_one_letter_code
_entity_poly.pdbx_strand_id
1 'polypeptide(L)'
;MNAKVFIVTLLCVVLTVLSQESGARFIFSDEGMNAVIKKYIPDYAAVILSTQIPSIHVTQKVPLLNNVDFNIEDLKLNKIDFGDFRAHCEAPNVVILGTTTALVEFSLKWSYRQTKWPHISGHGTASGFADKTKLMGHVVASVVDGRFHFKSQSIVLDIGNSKVSIKGGFSGWIANLVEGLFRKTLRHTVEKEVQKVISEKLDVTLNDIIKKTNFVPELRVGKEPQTLNWVEDFTIPDNQLFMNEKFLSVAPRLISRPVRQQQPSTLKPVSLPDQPTSADRNVNAFITDFMFNSFFEALHLGGQLHYAVLPEAVPDYSPIKFNTSAFKMWFPTMYEKYPNKAIRLDVETLSAPVVTFSPEGIKLSANASILFSTKAEDGNFHKTFVTSALVGASYSNVSATSSKAGTLLTLGGKVEALVQLNLIESFIGEVNCTKFGQIINMVVLRGALGQLNKKLAAGFEIDLNTLLPGLYIDDLQLFLKEHYVNVNTNATYVPKEIVIPKTNDNETLKMLSFMMMEMEKMKGTITQLENELGQCKAK
;
A
#
# COMPACT_ATOMS: atom_id res chain seq x y z
N MET A 1 7.39 48.32 4.37
CA MET A 1 7.59 46.85 4.17
C MET A 1 8.10 46.66 2.75
N ASN A 2 9.35 46.21 2.59
CA ASN A 2 10.05 46.23 1.29
C ASN A 2 9.33 45.35 0.26
N ALA A 3 9.12 45.85 -0.95
CA ALA A 3 8.54 45.10 -2.07
C ALA A 3 9.28 43.78 -2.34
N LYS A 4 10.58 43.71 -2.04
CA LYS A 4 11.38 42.48 -2.07
C LYS A 4 10.94 41.44 -1.03
N VAL A 5 10.58 41.87 0.18
CA VAL A 5 10.04 40.97 1.22
C VAL A 5 8.65 40.48 0.81
N PHE A 6 7.79 41.37 0.29
CA PHE A 6 6.47 40.97 -0.20
C PHE A 6 6.54 40.00 -1.39
N ILE A 7 7.46 40.22 -2.35
CA ILE A 7 7.67 39.31 -3.48
C ILE A 7 8.28 37.98 -3.03
N VAL A 8 9.23 37.96 -2.08
CA VAL A 8 9.77 36.71 -1.54
C VAL A 8 8.72 35.96 -0.72
N THR A 9 7.90 36.65 0.08
CA THR A 9 6.77 36.03 0.78
C THR A 9 5.72 35.53 -0.20
N LEU A 10 5.42 36.28 -1.27
CA LEU A 10 4.48 35.85 -2.33
C LEU A 10 5.05 34.70 -3.15
N LEU A 11 6.36 34.66 -3.44
CA LEU A 11 7.00 33.53 -4.12
C LEU A 11 7.03 32.30 -3.22
N CYS A 12 7.32 32.46 -1.92
CA CYS A 12 7.24 31.37 -0.95
C CYS A 12 5.80 30.88 -0.79
N VAL A 13 4.81 31.78 -0.75
CA VAL A 13 3.38 31.42 -0.69
C VAL A 13 2.94 30.73 -2.00
N VAL A 14 3.37 31.22 -3.17
CA VAL A 14 3.06 30.61 -4.47
C VAL A 14 3.80 29.27 -4.67
N LEU A 15 5.02 29.11 -4.15
CA LEU A 15 5.74 27.83 -4.12
C LEU A 15 5.12 26.85 -3.12
N THR A 16 4.56 27.32 -1.99
CA THR A 16 3.75 26.47 -1.10
C THR A 16 2.40 26.09 -1.71
N VAL A 17 1.90 26.87 -2.68
CA VAL A 17 0.61 26.63 -3.38
C VAL A 17 0.76 25.70 -4.60
N LEU A 18 1.97 25.26 -4.95
CA LEU A 18 2.24 24.37 -6.08
C LEU A 18 2.72 22.96 -5.68
N SER A 19 2.61 22.54 -4.42
CA SER A 19 3.49 21.49 -3.91
C SER A 19 2.86 20.44 -2.96
N GLN A 20 1.59 20.06 -3.13
CA GLN A 20 1.05 18.92 -2.39
C GLN A 20 -0.13 18.28 -3.13
N GLU A 21 0.18 17.59 -4.22
CA GLU A 21 -0.76 16.68 -4.88
C GLU A 21 -0.61 15.26 -4.32
N SER A 22 -0.67 15.10 -2.99
CA SER A 22 -0.47 13.80 -2.34
C SER A 22 -1.64 13.45 -1.42
N GLY A 23 -2.30 12.33 -1.69
CA GLY A 23 -3.39 11.78 -0.87
C GLY A 23 -2.89 11.09 0.41
N ALA A 24 -1.61 10.75 0.49
CA ALA A 24 -0.98 10.32 1.74
C ALA A 24 0.49 10.71 1.82
N ARG A 25 1.04 10.60 3.02
CA ARG A 25 2.47 10.67 3.30
C ARG A 25 2.88 9.58 4.27
N PHE A 26 3.94 8.87 3.93
CA PHE A 26 4.54 7.83 4.75
C PHE A 26 5.92 8.31 5.20
N ILE A 27 6.22 8.13 6.48
CA ILE A 27 7.50 8.46 7.10
C ILE A 27 8.02 7.20 7.79
N PHE A 28 9.22 6.79 7.40
CA PHE A 28 9.90 5.60 7.89
C PHE A 28 11.14 6.02 8.68
N SER A 29 11.30 5.47 9.89
CA SER A 29 12.56 5.62 10.63
C SER A 29 13.64 4.71 10.05
N ASP A 30 14.90 4.99 10.39
CA ASP A 30 16.02 4.10 10.10
C ASP A 30 15.77 2.68 10.60
N GLU A 31 15.13 2.51 11.76
CA GLU A 31 14.78 1.19 12.30
C GLU A 31 13.81 0.45 11.39
N GLY A 32 12.78 1.12 10.89
CA GLY A 32 11.81 0.53 9.96
C GLY A 32 12.45 0.11 8.65
N MET A 33 13.31 0.97 8.10
CA MET A 33 14.10 0.65 6.91
C MET A 33 15.04 -0.55 7.16
N ASN A 34 15.75 -0.58 8.28
CA ASN A 34 16.64 -1.69 8.65
C ASN A 34 15.89 -3.01 8.84
N ALA A 35 14.69 -2.99 9.43
CA ALA A 35 13.86 -4.18 9.61
C ALA A 35 13.52 -4.83 8.27
N VAL A 36 13.18 -4.01 7.27
CA VAL A 36 12.92 -4.47 5.90
C VAL A 36 14.20 -4.98 5.24
N ILE A 37 15.28 -4.19 5.23
CA ILE A 37 16.52 -4.56 4.51
C ILE A 37 17.15 -5.84 5.07
N LYS A 38 17.18 -6.00 6.41
CA LYS A 38 17.74 -7.21 7.06
C LYS A 38 17.13 -8.50 6.53
N LYS A 39 15.86 -8.47 6.11
CA LYS A 39 15.18 -9.64 5.57
C LYS A 39 15.70 -10.10 4.22
N TYR A 40 16.22 -9.17 3.42
CA TYR A 40 16.76 -9.46 2.09
C TYR A 40 18.26 -9.67 2.06
N ILE A 41 18.96 -9.47 3.18
CA ILE A 41 20.40 -9.76 3.31
C ILE A 41 20.75 -11.16 2.76
N PRO A 42 19.99 -12.24 3.03
CA PRO A 42 20.27 -13.55 2.44
C PRO A 42 20.19 -13.58 0.91
N ASP A 43 19.22 -12.89 0.31
CA ASP A 43 19.06 -12.81 -1.14
C ASP A 43 20.23 -12.03 -1.77
N TYR A 44 20.63 -10.92 -1.14
CA TYR A 44 21.83 -10.18 -1.55
C TYR A 44 23.10 -11.02 -1.42
N ALA A 45 23.24 -11.80 -0.33
CA ALA A 45 24.36 -12.71 -0.14
C ALA A 45 24.42 -13.75 -1.27
N ALA A 46 23.28 -14.38 -1.61
CA ALA A 46 23.20 -15.36 -2.69
C ALA A 46 23.64 -14.79 -4.04
N VAL A 47 23.24 -13.55 -4.34
CA VAL A 47 23.67 -12.86 -5.56
C VAL A 47 25.19 -12.66 -5.58
N ILE A 48 25.78 -12.16 -4.49
CA ILE A 48 27.23 -11.94 -4.45
C ILE A 48 27.99 -13.27 -4.54
N LEU A 49 27.53 -14.32 -3.87
CA LEU A 49 28.13 -15.66 -3.92
C LEU A 49 28.10 -16.28 -5.32
N SER A 50 27.13 -15.89 -6.16
CA SER A 50 27.04 -16.34 -7.56
C SER A 50 27.97 -15.61 -8.53
N THR A 51 28.67 -14.57 -8.06
CA THR A 51 29.53 -13.71 -8.89
C THR A 51 30.73 -14.48 -9.44
N GLN A 52 30.93 -14.40 -10.75
CA GLN A 52 32.13 -14.91 -11.41
C GLN A 52 33.28 -13.93 -11.19
N ILE A 53 34.34 -14.35 -10.50
CA ILE A 53 35.55 -13.54 -10.32
C ILE A 53 36.59 -13.99 -11.37
N PRO A 54 37.16 -13.07 -12.16
CA PRO A 54 38.08 -13.41 -13.24
C PRO A 54 39.35 -14.06 -12.70
N SER A 55 39.95 -14.93 -13.53
CA SER A 55 41.25 -15.51 -13.24
C SER A 55 42.34 -14.43 -13.23
N ILE A 56 43.32 -14.59 -12.35
CA ILE A 56 44.40 -13.62 -12.16
C ILE A 56 45.69 -14.24 -12.64
N HIS A 57 46.41 -13.51 -13.48
CA HIS A 57 47.70 -13.91 -14.03
C HIS A 57 48.74 -12.84 -13.69
N VAL A 58 49.82 -13.24 -12.99
CA VAL A 58 50.88 -12.32 -12.57
C VAL A 58 52.24 -12.99 -12.72
N THR A 59 53.21 -12.28 -13.30
CA THR A 59 54.61 -12.68 -13.26
C THR A 59 55.31 -12.00 -12.09
N GLN A 60 55.88 -12.77 -11.17
CA GLN A 60 56.59 -12.24 -10.02
C GLN A 60 58.02 -12.77 -9.95
N LYS A 61 58.96 -11.88 -9.60
CA LYS A 61 60.36 -12.24 -9.37
C LYS A 61 60.48 -12.88 -7.99
N VAL A 62 60.82 -14.15 -7.95
CA VAL A 62 61.02 -14.90 -6.70
C VAL A 62 62.53 -15.08 -6.45
N PRO A 63 63.03 -14.83 -5.23
CA PRO A 63 64.41 -15.14 -4.86
C PRO A 63 64.75 -16.60 -5.20
N LEU A 64 65.93 -16.84 -5.77
CA LEU A 64 66.42 -18.16 -6.22
C LEU A 64 65.70 -18.78 -7.45
N LEU A 65 64.47 -18.38 -7.78
CA LEU A 65 63.69 -18.93 -8.91
C LEU A 65 63.50 -17.95 -10.08
N ASN A 66 63.91 -16.70 -9.94
CA ASN A 66 63.75 -15.66 -10.97
C ASN A 66 62.25 -15.42 -11.29
N ASN A 67 61.90 -14.99 -12.51
CA ASN A 67 60.52 -14.73 -12.89
C ASN A 67 59.69 -16.02 -12.91
N VAL A 68 58.61 -16.03 -12.14
CA VAL A 68 57.62 -17.10 -12.05
C VAL A 68 56.28 -16.55 -12.50
N ASP A 69 55.66 -17.19 -13.48
CA ASP A 69 54.28 -16.92 -13.87
C ASP A 69 53.37 -17.64 -12.88
N PHE A 70 52.46 -16.89 -12.26
CA PHE A 70 51.54 -17.36 -11.24
C PHE A 70 50.10 -17.10 -11.69
N ASN A 71 49.27 -18.14 -11.61
CA ASN A 71 47.87 -18.10 -11.98
C ASN A 71 46.99 -18.40 -10.77
N ILE A 72 45.90 -17.66 -10.62
CA ILE A 72 44.79 -17.94 -9.72
C ILE A 72 43.56 -18.14 -10.60
N GLU A 73 42.91 -19.28 -10.43
CA GLU A 73 41.76 -19.71 -11.21
C GLU A 73 40.65 -20.17 -10.26
N ASP A 74 39.42 -20.22 -10.75
CA ASP A 74 38.25 -20.70 -10.00
C ASP A 74 38.11 -20.05 -8.61
N LEU A 75 38.39 -18.74 -8.48
CA LEU A 75 38.14 -18.02 -7.24
C LEU A 75 36.63 -17.95 -7.00
N LYS A 76 36.18 -18.53 -5.89
CA LYS A 76 34.78 -18.58 -5.47
C LYS A 76 34.62 -18.01 -4.08
N LEU A 77 33.59 -17.20 -3.91
CA LEU A 77 33.08 -16.84 -2.59
C LEU A 77 32.16 -17.96 -2.13
N ASN A 78 32.48 -18.57 -1.00
CA ASN A 78 31.76 -19.73 -0.47
C ASN A 78 30.69 -19.29 0.54
N LYS A 79 30.95 -18.22 1.28
CA LYS A 79 30.06 -17.67 2.30
C LYS A 79 30.30 -16.18 2.47
N ILE A 80 29.23 -15.44 2.70
CA ILE A 80 29.26 -14.03 3.12
C ILE A 80 28.31 -13.91 4.32
N ASP A 81 28.83 -13.42 5.43
CA ASP A 81 28.08 -13.02 6.59
C ASP A 81 28.26 -11.51 6.75
N PHE A 82 27.16 -10.76 6.68
CA PHE A 82 27.17 -9.30 6.72
C PHE A 82 27.24 -8.73 8.16
N GLY A 83 27.27 -9.57 9.20
CA GLY A 83 27.49 -9.16 10.58
C GLY A 83 26.59 -8.01 11.05
N ASP A 84 27.20 -6.89 11.41
CA ASP A 84 26.57 -5.67 11.95
C ASP A 84 25.91 -4.77 10.88
N PHE A 85 25.52 -5.31 9.72
CA PHE A 85 24.97 -4.51 8.62
C PHE A 85 23.80 -3.62 9.04
N ARG A 86 23.86 -2.36 8.60
CA ARG A 86 22.83 -1.33 8.82
C ARG A 86 22.66 -0.43 7.61
N ALA A 87 21.49 0.17 7.53
CA ALA A 87 21.14 1.24 6.63
C ALA A 87 20.80 2.51 7.41
N HIS A 88 21.19 3.67 6.90
CA HIS A 88 20.93 4.97 7.51
C HIS A 88 20.52 5.96 6.45
N CYS A 89 19.50 6.77 6.72
CA CYS A 89 19.16 7.89 5.85
C CYS A 89 20.12 9.06 6.10
N GLU A 90 20.45 9.84 5.06
CA GLU A 90 21.25 11.05 5.14
C GLU A 90 20.66 12.12 4.20
N ALA A 91 20.83 13.39 4.58
CA ALA A 91 20.35 14.50 3.77
C ALA A 91 21.36 14.88 2.67
N PRO A 92 20.90 15.26 1.47
CA PRO A 92 19.55 15.07 0.93
C PRO A 92 19.42 13.72 0.20
N ASN A 93 18.40 12.93 0.56
CA ASN A 93 17.97 11.74 -0.20
C ASN A 93 19.05 10.67 -0.44
N VAL A 94 19.93 10.45 0.53
CA VAL A 94 20.95 9.39 0.49
C VAL A 94 20.60 8.29 1.48
N VAL A 95 20.81 7.05 1.08
CA VAL A 95 20.83 5.89 1.96
C VAL A 95 22.26 5.39 2.06
N ILE A 96 22.83 5.42 3.26
CA ILE A 96 24.11 4.82 3.58
C ILE A 96 23.86 3.37 3.99
N LEU A 97 24.47 2.43 3.29
CA LEU A 97 24.45 1.00 3.60
C LEU A 97 25.84 0.60 4.09
N GLY A 98 25.95 -0.14 5.18
CA GLY A 98 27.26 -0.60 5.57
C GLY A 98 27.34 -1.60 6.72
N THR A 99 28.49 -2.22 6.80
CA THR A 99 28.91 -3.13 7.88
C THR A 99 30.40 -2.92 8.13
N THR A 100 30.84 -3.15 9.37
CA THR A 100 32.25 -3.11 9.75
C THR A 100 32.82 -4.48 10.13
N THR A 101 31.97 -5.50 10.17
CA THR A 101 32.28 -6.82 10.76
C THR A 101 32.02 -8.00 9.82
N ALA A 102 31.84 -7.75 8.52
CA ALA A 102 31.53 -8.82 7.59
C ALA A 102 32.63 -9.89 7.53
N LEU A 103 32.20 -11.14 7.38
CA LEU A 103 33.03 -12.31 7.20
C LEU A 103 32.80 -12.88 5.80
N VAL A 104 33.88 -13.11 5.07
CA VAL A 104 33.86 -13.68 3.71
C VAL A 104 34.73 -14.93 3.70
N GLU A 105 34.17 -16.07 3.29
CA GLU A 105 34.93 -17.30 3.03
C GLU A 105 35.11 -17.49 1.53
N PHE A 106 36.29 -17.94 1.12
CA PHE A 106 36.60 -18.15 -0.30
C PHE A 106 37.43 -19.41 -0.53
N SER A 107 37.42 -19.87 -1.78
CA SER A 107 38.30 -20.92 -2.28
C SER A 107 38.81 -20.58 -3.67
N LEU A 108 40.00 -21.06 -4.02
CA LEU A 108 40.61 -20.87 -5.33
C LEU A 108 41.53 -22.03 -5.70
N LYS A 109 41.86 -22.11 -6.98
CA LYS A 109 42.96 -22.91 -7.53
C LYS A 109 44.13 -22.00 -7.85
N TRP A 110 45.34 -22.51 -7.67
CA TRP A 110 46.56 -21.81 -8.06
C TRP A 110 47.47 -22.71 -8.87
N SER A 111 48.22 -22.11 -9.78
CA SER A 111 49.32 -22.75 -10.48
C SER A 111 50.47 -21.78 -10.66
N TYR A 112 51.68 -22.31 -10.81
CA TYR A 112 52.83 -21.49 -11.16
C TYR A 112 53.76 -22.24 -12.11
N ARG A 113 54.53 -21.48 -12.88
CA ARG A 113 55.58 -22.00 -13.74
C ARG A 113 56.75 -21.03 -13.82
N GLN A 114 57.95 -21.53 -13.61
CA GLN A 114 59.17 -20.77 -13.80
C GLN A 114 59.36 -20.46 -15.30
N THR A 115 59.59 -19.19 -15.62
CA THR A 115 59.76 -18.73 -17.00
C THR A 115 61.04 -19.25 -17.66
N LYS A 116 62.11 -19.45 -16.86
CA LYS A 116 63.41 -19.95 -17.31
C LYS A 116 63.65 -21.40 -16.87
N TRP A 117 64.54 -22.10 -17.57
CA TRP A 117 64.95 -23.46 -17.25
C TRP A 117 65.38 -23.58 -15.77
N PRO A 118 64.98 -24.63 -15.03
CA PRO A 118 64.37 -25.88 -15.52
C PRO A 118 62.84 -25.89 -15.64
N HIS A 119 62.16 -24.74 -15.66
CA HIS A 119 60.69 -24.64 -15.78
C HIS A 119 59.92 -25.35 -14.66
N ILE A 120 60.38 -25.18 -13.42
CA ILE A 120 59.70 -25.74 -12.24
C ILE A 120 58.27 -25.21 -12.21
N SER A 121 57.31 -26.13 -12.09
CA SER A 121 55.90 -25.81 -12.01
C SER A 121 55.24 -26.51 -10.83
N GLY A 122 54.17 -25.92 -10.32
CA GLY A 122 53.35 -26.49 -9.27
C GLY A 122 51.92 -26.01 -9.39
N HIS A 123 51.02 -26.71 -8.71
CA HIS A 123 49.61 -26.35 -8.67
C HIS A 123 49.00 -26.84 -7.35
N GLY A 124 47.83 -26.30 -7.03
CA GLY A 124 47.12 -26.64 -5.83
C GLY A 124 45.85 -25.82 -5.63
N THR A 125 45.36 -25.84 -4.41
CA THR A 125 44.16 -25.12 -3.99
C THR A 125 44.48 -24.26 -2.78
N ALA A 126 43.81 -23.12 -2.64
CA ALA A 126 43.80 -22.36 -1.41
C ALA A 126 42.37 -22.09 -0.96
N SER A 127 42.16 -22.03 0.34
CA SER A 127 40.89 -21.65 0.95
C SER A 127 41.17 -20.78 2.15
N GLY A 128 40.28 -19.84 2.43
CA GLY A 128 40.49 -18.93 3.54
C GLY A 128 39.25 -18.16 3.89
N PHE A 129 39.43 -17.26 4.85
CA PHE A 129 38.41 -16.31 5.24
C PHE A 129 39.04 -14.93 5.45
N ALA A 130 38.23 -13.90 5.29
CA ALA A 130 38.53 -12.54 5.70
C ALA A 130 37.49 -12.07 6.73
N ASP A 131 37.97 -11.60 7.89
CA ASP A 131 37.13 -10.98 8.92
C ASP A 131 37.32 -9.46 8.95
N LYS A 132 36.43 -8.75 9.67
CA LYS A 132 36.44 -7.28 9.76
C LYS A 132 36.41 -6.60 8.39
N THR A 133 35.74 -7.25 7.43
CA THR A 133 35.52 -6.67 6.11
C THR A 133 34.50 -5.54 6.25
N LYS A 134 34.85 -4.37 5.74
CA LYS A 134 33.98 -3.19 5.79
C LYS A 134 33.35 -3.00 4.43
N LEU A 135 32.05 -2.76 4.43
CA LEU A 135 31.30 -2.32 3.26
C LEU A 135 30.68 -0.97 3.59
N MET A 136 30.83 -0.01 2.69
CA MET A 136 30.15 1.28 2.76
C MET A 136 29.61 1.63 1.38
N GLY A 137 28.30 1.80 1.29
CA GLY A 137 27.59 2.16 0.08
C GLY A 137 26.81 3.44 0.29
N HIS A 138 26.97 4.41 -0.59
CA HIS A 138 26.12 5.60 -0.69
C HIS A 138 25.19 5.41 -1.88
N VAL A 139 23.88 5.35 -1.61
CA VAL A 139 22.84 5.17 -2.63
C VAL A 139 21.96 6.41 -2.63
N VAL A 140 21.95 7.14 -3.73
CA VAL A 140 21.06 8.28 -3.93
C VAL A 140 19.68 7.77 -4.34
N ALA A 141 18.66 8.20 -3.62
CA ALA A 141 17.27 8.01 -4.00
C ALA A 141 16.73 9.28 -4.67
N SER A 142 15.94 9.08 -5.71
CA SER A 142 15.31 10.17 -6.46
C SER A 142 13.95 9.72 -6.98
N VAL A 143 13.23 10.64 -7.59
CA VAL A 143 11.99 10.36 -8.29
C VAL A 143 12.22 10.62 -9.78
N VAL A 144 11.91 9.64 -10.62
CA VAL A 144 11.97 9.73 -12.09
C VAL A 144 10.68 9.14 -12.63
N ASP A 145 9.99 9.88 -13.50
CA ASP A 145 8.70 9.50 -14.09
C ASP A 145 7.66 9.04 -13.06
N GLY A 146 7.62 9.73 -11.91
CA GLY A 146 6.68 9.43 -10.84
C GLY A 146 7.03 8.22 -9.98
N ARG A 147 8.27 7.70 -10.05
CA ARG A 147 8.69 6.46 -9.38
C ARG A 147 10.01 6.64 -8.66
N PHE A 148 10.25 5.82 -7.64
CA PHE A 148 11.57 5.74 -7.02
C PHE A 148 12.63 5.34 -8.07
N HIS A 149 13.76 6.01 -8.00
CA HIS A 149 14.95 5.68 -8.76
C HIS A 149 16.15 5.70 -7.82
N PHE A 150 16.87 4.59 -7.75
CA PHE A 150 18.04 4.42 -6.90
C PHE A 150 19.30 4.40 -7.74
N LYS A 151 20.33 5.13 -7.31
CA LYS A 151 21.63 5.13 -7.98
C LYS A 151 22.75 5.05 -6.97
N SER A 152 23.61 4.06 -7.12
CA SER A 152 24.84 3.93 -6.38
C SER A 152 25.77 5.09 -6.73
N GLN A 153 26.16 5.87 -5.73
CA GLN A 153 27.13 6.95 -5.86
C GLN A 153 28.54 6.42 -5.61
N SER A 154 28.69 5.61 -4.57
CA SER A 154 29.94 4.91 -4.26
C SER A 154 29.64 3.65 -3.49
N ILE A 155 30.21 2.52 -3.90
CA ILE A 155 30.27 1.28 -3.12
C ILE A 155 31.75 0.99 -2.88
N VAL A 156 32.14 0.94 -1.61
CA VAL A 156 33.52 0.67 -1.18
C VAL A 156 33.52 -0.58 -0.33
N LEU A 157 34.32 -1.57 -0.74
CA LEU A 157 34.60 -2.77 0.03
C LEU A 157 36.08 -2.72 0.47
N ASP A 158 36.32 -2.86 1.76
CA ASP A 158 37.64 -2.95 2.37
C ASP A 158 37.74 -4.33 3.04
N ILE A 159 38.40 -5.28 2.37
CA ILE A 159 38.58 -6.63 2.90
C ILE A 159 39.59 -6.57 4.05
N GLY A 160 39.14 -6.97 5.24
CA GLY A 160 39.91 -6.90 6.47
C GLY A 160 40.99 -7.99 6.58
N ASN A 161 41.15 -8.56 7.77
CA ASN A 161 42.24 -9.52 7.99
C ASN A 161 41.91 -10.85 7.34
N SER A 162 42.76 -11.29 6.41
CA SER A 162 42.62 -12.58 5.74
C SER A 162 43.52 -13.66 6.36
N LYS A 163 42.98 -14.87 6.56
CA LYS A 163 43.76 -16.09 6.79
C LYS A 163 43.59 -17.04 5.62
N VAL A 164 44.71 -17.50 5.05
CA VAL A 164 44.74 -18.36 3.88
C VAL A 164 45.39 -19.68 4.24
N SER A 165 44.71 -20.79 3.96
CA SER A 165 45.25 -22.14 4.00
C SER A 165 45.56 -22.60 2.58
N ILE A 166 46.78 -23.07 2.35
CA ILE A 166 47.27 -23.49 1.03
C ILE A 166 47.50 -24.99 1.06
N LYS A 167 47.05 -25.71 0.01
CA LYS A 167 47.30 -27.13 -0.21
C LYS A 167 47.87 -27.34 -1.62
N GLY A 168 48.80 -28.27 -1.80
CA GLY A 168 49.53 -28.50 -3.06
C GLY A 168 51.04 -28.26 -2.90
N GLY A 169 51.86 -28.79 -3.82
CA GLY A 169 53.32 -28.96 -3.71
C GLY A 169 54.04 -27.90 -2.88
N PHE A 170 54.38 -28.26 -1.64
CA PHE A 170 54.74 -27.33 -0.57
C PHE A 170 56.22 -26.93 -0.63
N SER A 171 56.47 -25.65 -0.85
CA SER A 171 57.72 -25.00 -0.45
C SER A 171 57.36 -23.65 0.19
N GLY A 172 58.08 -23.25 1.24
CA GLY A 172 57.71 -22.08 2.06
C GLY A 172 57.65 -20.75 1.29
N TRP A 173 58.36 -20.64 0.17
CA TRP A 173 58.31 -19.44 -0.68
C TRP A 173 56.98 -19.30 -1.44
N ILE A 174 56.29 -20.40 -1.77
CA ILE A 174 54.96 -20.37 -2.42
C ILE A 174 53.94 -19.81 -1.44
N ALA A 175 54.03 -20.20 -0.16
CA ALA A 175 53.16 -19.65 0.87
C ALA A 175 53.32 -18.12 0.98
N ASN A 176 54.57 -17.62 1.02
CA ASN A 176 54.85 -16.18 1.05
C ASN A 176 54.39 -15.46 -0.22
N LEU A 177 54.55 -16.09 -1.39
CA LEU A 177 54.12 -15.53 -2.68
C LEU A 177 52.60 -15.41 -2.75
N VAL A 178 51.89 -16.49 -2.44
CA VAL A 178 50.43 -16.53 -2.38
C VAL A 178 49.92 -15.52 -1.36
N GLU A 179 50.48 -15.49 -0.15
CA GLU A 179 50.12 -14.51 0.88
C GLU A 179 50.32 -13.06 0.39
N GLY A 180 51.43 -12.77 -0.29
CA GLY A 180 51.69 -11.46 -0.88
C GLY A 180 50.70 -11.06 -1.98
N LEU A 181 50.35 -12.00 -2.88
CA LEU A 181 49.34 -11.80 -3.93
C LEU A 181 47.94 -11.62 -3.34
N PHE A 182 47.63 -12.37 -2.27
CA PHE A 182 46.38 -12.24 -1.51
C PHE A 182 46.23 -10.85 -0.91
N ARG A 183 47.27 -10.37 -0.21
CA ARG A 183 47.28 -9.07 0.47
C ARG A 183 47.06 -7.87 -0.45
N LYS A 184 47.33 -8.00 -1.75
CA LYS A 184 47.27 -6.88 -2.71
C LYS A 184 46.37 -7.18 -3.90
N THR A 185 46.82 -8.03 -4.82
CA THR A 185 46.18 -8.22 -6.13
C THR A 185 44.84 -8.93 -6.02
N LEU A 186 44.78 -10.04 -5.29
CA LEU A 186 43.53 -10.79 -5.14
C LEU A 186 42.52 -9.99 -4.35
N ARG A 187 42.94 -9.40 -3.22
CA ARG A 187 42.11 -8.52 -2.41
C ARG A 187 41.47 -7.42 -3.26
N HIS A 188 42.27 -6.66 -4.01
CA HIS A 188 41.76 -5.59 -4.86
C HIS A 188 40.82 -6.11 -5.97
N THR A 189 41.11 -7.27 -6.55
CA THR A 189 40.26 -7.89 -7.58
C THR A 189 38.90 -8.28 -6.99
N VAL A 190 38.89 -8.93 -5.81
CA VAL A 190 37.65 -9.30 -5.13
C VAL A 190 36.85 -8.05 -4.74
N GLU A 191 37.50 -7.04 -4.15
CA GLU A 191 36.88 -5.76 -3.80
C GLU A 191 36.19 -5.14 -5.01
N LYS A 192 36.91 -5.00 -6.13
CA LYS A 192 36.39 -4.41 -7.36
C LYS A 192 35.20 -5.18 -7.94
N GLU A 193 35.29 -6.50 -8.06
CA GLU A 193 34.21 -7.30 -8.66
C GLU A 193 32.96 -7.36 -7.76
N VAL A 194 33.13 -7.48 -6.45
CA VAL A 194 32.00 -7.45 -5.51
C VAL A 194 31.34 -6.06 -5.52
N GLN A 195 32.14 -4.99 -5.48
CA GLN A 195 31.62 -3.61 -5.59
C GLN A 195 30.82 -3.41 -6.88
N LYS A 196 31.33 -3.92 -8.02
CA LYS A 196 30.65 -3.85 -9.31
C LYS A 196 29.30 -4.57 -9.28
N VAL A 197 29.24 -5.80 -8.75
CA VAL A 197 27.98 -6.56 -8.66
C VAL A 197 26.96 -5.86 -7.76
N ILE A 198 27.38 -5.33 -6.61
CA ILE A 198 26.49 -4.57 -5.72
C ILE A 198 25.95 -3.34 -6.46
N SER A 199 26.82 -2.58 -7.14
CA SER A 199 26.43 -1.39 -7.90
C SER A 199 25.46 -1.72 -9.03
N GLU A 200 25.74 -2.75 -9.84
CA GLU A 200 24.86 -3.18 -10.94
C GLU A 200 23.49 -3.66 -10.44
N LYS A 201 23.44 -4.37 -9.31
CA LYS A 201 22.18 -4.85 -8.73
C LYS A 201 21.31 -3.71 -8.22
N LEU A 202 21.93 -2.72 -7.57
CA LEU A 202 21.23 -1.51 -7.12
C LEU A 202 20.76 -0.66 -8.31
N ASP A 203 21.64 -0.39 -9.28
CA ASP A 203 21.37 0.56 -10.36
C ASP A 203 20.46 -0.01 -11.44
N VAL A 204 20.53 -1.31 -11.71
CA VAL A 204 19.77 -1.95 -12.80
C VAL A 204 18.63 -2.78 -12.25
N THR A 205 18.92 -3.77 -11.40
CA THR A 205 17.90 -4.76 -11.03
C THR A 205 16.78 -4.15 -10.18
N LEU A 206 17.12 -3.34 -9.17
CA LEU A 206 16.11 -2.69 -8.33
C LEU A 206 15.23 -1.71 -9.15
N ASN A 207 15.86 -0.89 -9.98
CA ASN A 207 15.15 0.04 -10.85
C ASN A 207 14.30 -0.68 -11.91
N ASP A 208 14.74 -1.82 -12.44
CA ASP A 208 13.95 -2.65 -13.36
C ASP A 208 12.70 -3.23 -12.68
N ILE A 209 12.79 -3.63 -11.41
CA ILE A 209 11.63 -4.07 -10.63
C ILE A 209 10.64 -2.90 -10.51
N ILE A 210 11.12 -1.72 -10.11
CA ILE A 210 10.27 -0.52 -9.97
C ILE A 210 9.65 -0.10 -11.31
N LYS A 211 10.38 -0.25 -12.41
CA LYS A 211 9.89 0.03 -13.77
C LYS A 211 8.80 -0.95 -14.20
N LYS A 212 8.89 -2.22 -13.81
CA LYS A 212 7.88 -3.24 -14.11
C LYS A 212 6.63 -3.11 -13.23
N THR A 213 6.74 -2.55 -12.03
CA THR A 213 5.59 -2.30 -11.17
C THR A 213 4.63 -1.32 -11.83
N ASN A 214 3.34 -1.64 -11.83
CA ASN A 214 2.32 -0.73 -12.31
C ASN A 214 1.91 0.24 -11.19
N PHE A 215 2.41 1.48 -11.26
CA PHE A 215 2.06 2.56 -10.33
C PHE A 215 0.73 3.24 -10.68
N VAL A 216 0.14 2.91 -11.82
CA VAL A 216 -1.16 3.45 -12.25
C VAL A 216 -2.11 2.29 -12.63
N PRO A 217 -2.38 1.34 -11.71
CA PRO A 217 -3.18 0.17 -12.03
C PRO A 217 -4.66 0.52 -12.18
N GLU A 218 -5.30 -0.19 -13.11
CA GLU A 218 -6.76 -0.30 -13.11
C GLU A 218 -7.18 -1.33 -12.07
N LEU A 219 -7.96 -0.89 -11.09
CA LEU A 219 -8.52 -1.71 -10.03
C LEU A 219 -9.96 -2.07 -10.37
N ARG A 220 -10.36 -3.29 -10.00
CA ARG A 220 -11.70 -3.84 -10.23
C ARG A 220 -12.19 -4.55 -8.97
N VAL A 221 -13.39 -4.22 -8.50
CA VAL A 221 -14.02 -4.85 -7.32
C VAL A 221 -15.48 -5.18 -7.62
N GLY A 222 -15.95 -6.32 -7.11
CA GLY A 222 -17.32 -6.79 -7.30
C GLY A 222 -17.48 -7.79 -8.45
N LYS A 223 -18.69 -8.31 -8.62
CA LYS A 223 -19.05 -9.27 -9.66
C LYS A 223 -20.01 -8.63 -10.64
N GLU A 224 -19.90 -9.01 -11.91
CA GLU A 224 -20.83 -8.60 -12.96
C GLU A 224 -22.29 -8.89 -12.54
N PRO A 225 -23.24 -7.98 -12.80
CA PRO A 225 -23.11 -6.72 -13.55
C PRO A 225 -22.69 -5.49 -12.69
N GLN A 226 -22.38 -5.67 -11.40
CA GLN A 226 -22.10 -4.57 -10.47
C GLN A 226 -20.61 -4.44 -10.12
N THR A 227 -19.75 -4.56 -11.13
CA THR A 227 -18.31 -4.37 -10.96
C THR A 227 -17.98 -2.89 -10.96
N LEU A 228 -17.34 -2.44 -9.87
CA LEU A 228 -16.72 -1.12 -9.78
C LEU A 228 -15.30 -1.19 -10.35
N ASN A 229 -14.93 -0.21 -11.16
CA ASN A 229 -13.60 -0.08 -11.73
C ASN A 229 -13.10 1.36 -11.70
N TRP A 230 -11.80 1.53 -11.49
CA TRP A 230 -11.16 2.83 -11.48
C TRP A 230 -9.67 2.66 -11.75
N VAL A 231 -8.99 3.75 -12.10
CA VAL A 231 -7.54 3.79 -12.20
C VAL A 231 -7.02 4.49 -10.95
N GLU A 232 -6.09 3.87 -10.23
CA GLU A 232 -5.46 4.47 -9.05
C GLU A 232 -4.05 4.95 -9.40
N ASP A 233 -3.71 6.20 -9.11
CA ASP A 233 -2.38 6.75 -9.38
C ASP A 233 -1.55 6.83 -8.10
N PHE A 234 -0.62 5.88 -7.96
CA PHE A 234 0.35 5.76 -6.87
C PHE A 234 1.67 6.48 -7.15
N THR A 235 1.78 7.26 -8.24
CA THR A 235 3.04 7.94 -8.57
C THR A 235 3.43 8.96 -7.50
N ILE A 236 4.73 9.23 -7.40
CA ILE A 236 5.32 10.15 -6.42
C ILE A 236 5.69 11.42 -7.18
N PRO A 237 5.21 12.61 -6.79
CA PRO A 237 5.71 13.85 -7.38
C PRO A 237 7.17 14.11 -6.99
N ASP A 238 7.95 14.74 -7.87
CA ASP A 238 9.42 14.85 -7.72
C ASP A 238 9.89 15.50 -6.40
N ASN A 239 9.08 16.42 -5.85
CA ASN A 239 9.37 17.12 -4.60
C ASN A 239 8.76 16.46 -3.34
N GLN A 240 8.20 15.26 -3.48
CA GLN A 240 7.55 14.51 -2.40
C GLN A 240 8.39 13.35 -1.89
N LEU A 241 9.68 13.32 -2.22
CA LEU A 241 10.68 12.44 -1.63
C LEU A 241 11.70 13.26 -0.86
N PHE A 242 11.80 13.00 0.44
CA PHE A 242 12.77 13.64 1.33
C PHE A 242 13.35 12.64 2.32
N MET A 243 14.67 12.63 2.47
CA MET A 243 15.38 11.89 3.51
C MET A 243 16.32 12.82 4.28
N ASN A 244 16.47 12.55 5.57
CA ASN A 244 17.46 13.16 6.44
C ASN A 244 18.06 12.10 7.39
N GLU A 245 18.92 12.53 8.32
CA GLU A 245 19.59 11.66 9.31
C GLU A 245 18.66 10.88 10.26
N LYS A 246 17.34 11.09 10.19
CA LYS A 246 16.35 10.48 11.10
C LYS A 246 15.33 9.62 10.39
N PHE A 247 14.93 10.01 9.18
CA PHE A 247 13.82 9.36 8.48
C PHE A 247 13.85 9.57 6.97
N LEU A 248 13.11 8.69 6.30
CA LEU A 248 12.64 8.81 4.91
C LEU A 248 11.17 9.22 4.92
N SER A 249 10.81 10.28 4.20
CA SER A 249 9.44 10.69 3.92
C SER A 249 9.13 10.58 2.42
N VAL A 250 8.01 9.94 2.10
CA VAL A 250 7.46 9.85 0.74
C VAL A 250 5.98 10.18 0.73
N ALA A 251 5.52 10.99 -0.22
CA ALA A 251 4.10 11.34 -0.35
C ALA A 251 3.56 11.02 -1.77
N PRO A 252 3.01 9.80 -1.99
CA PRO A 252 2.40 9.44 -3.27
C PRO A 252 1.09 10.20 -3.53
N ARG A 253 0.72 10.28 -4.82
CA ARG A 253 -0.50 10.98 -5.27
C ARG A 253 -1.78 10.41 -4.68
N LEU A 254 -1.95 9.08 -4.69
CA LEU A 254 -3.15 8.38 -4.21
C LEU A 254 -4.44 9.05 -4.67
N ILE A 255 -4.57 9.12 -6.00
CA ILE A 255 -5.71 9.73 -6.66
C ILE A 255 -6.38 8.70 -7.57
N SER A 256 -7.69 8.51 -7.38
CA SER A 256 -8.49 7.68 -8.26
C SER A 256 -8.97 8.47 -9.47
N ARG A 257 -9.05 7.81 -10.63
CA ARG A 257 -9.55 8.37 -11.90
C ARG A 257 -10.55 7.42 -12.57
N PRO A 258 -11.53 7.94 -13.32
CA PRO A 258 -12.41 7.09 -14.14
C PRO A 258 -11.60 6.34 -15.20
N VAL A 259 -11.95 5.07 -15.46
CA VAL A 259 -11.26 4.25 -16.49
C VAL A 259 -11.38 4.84 -17.89
N ARG A 260 -12.57 5.37 -18.24
CA ARG A 260 -12.87 5.89 -19.59
C ARG A 260 -12.58 7.38 -19.76
N GLN A 261 -12.40 8.12 -18.67
CA GLN A 261 -12.15 9.56 -18.68
C GLN A 261 -10.92 9.82 -17.81
N GLN A 262 -9.75 9.96 -18.44
CA GLN A 262 -8.51 10.36 -17.74
C GLN A 262 -8.48 11.87 -17.46
N GLN A 263 -9.64 12.47 -17.18
CA GLN A 263 -9.67 13.87 -16.79
C GLN A 263 -9.00 14.01 -15.42
N PRO A 264 -8.17 15.04 -15.22
CA PRO A 264 -7.63 15.35 -13.90
C PRO A 264 -8.77 15.60 -12.92
N SER A 265 -8.70 15.02 -11.72
CA SER A 265 -9.63 15.37 -10.64
C SER A 265 -9.53 16.88 -10.38
N THR A 266 -10.68 17.50 -10.09
CA THR A 266 -10.72 18.90 -9.66
C THR A 266 -10.39 19.08 -8.19
N LEU A 267 -10.39 17.98 -7.44
CA LEU A 267 -10.07 17.95 -6.02
C LEU A 267 -8.59 18.27 -5.81
N LYS A 268 -8.30 18.93 -4.70
CA LYS A 268 -6.94 19.21 -4.26
C LYS A 268 -6.73 18.61 -2.87
N PRO A 269 -5.65 17.85 -2.64
CA PRO A 269 -5.36 17.34 -1.31
C PRO A 269 -4.93 18.47 -0.37
N VAL A 270 -5.06 18.19 0.92
CA VAL A 270 -4.60 19.09 1.97
C VAL A 270 -3.10 18.96 2.19
N SER A 271 -2.53 19.98 2.83
CA SER A 271 -1.15 19.93 3.26
C SER A 271 -0.96 18.90 4.37
N LEU A 272 0.00 17.99 4.18
CA LEU A 272 0.34 16.94 5.14
C LEU A 272 1.59 17.31 5.95
N PRO A 273 1.65 16.94 7.25
CA PRO A 273 2.86 17.10 8.05
C PRO A 273 4.05 16.36 7.42
N ASP A 274 5.22 16.99 7.39
CA ASP A 274 6.44 16.41 6.82
C ASP A 274 7.40 15.79 7.86
N GLN A 275 7.04 15.89 9.14
CA GLN A 275 7.77 15.30 10.27
C GLN A 275 6.99 14.15 10.90
N PRO A 276 7.67 13.12 11.44
CA PRO A 276 7.01 12.11 12.24
C PRO A 276 6.43 12.72 13.52
N THR A 277 5.31 12.16 13.98
CA THR A 277 4.64 12.57 15.23
C THR A 277 4.95 11.65 16.40
N SER A 278 5.50 10.48 16.11
CA SER A 278 5.99 9.52 17.10
C SER A 278 7.43 9.13 16.75
N ALA A 279 8.32 9.23 17.74
CA ALA A 279 9.71 8.77 17.64
C ALA A 279 9.87 7.30 18.00
N ASP A 280 8.90 6.72 18.72
CA ASP A 280 8.97 5.35 19.25
C ASP A 280 8.45 4.29 18.26
N ARG A 281 8.00 4.73 17.08
CA ARG A 281 7.41 3.86 16.07
C ARG A 281 8.04 4.05 14.71
N ASN A 282 8.24 2.94 14.02
CA ASN A 282 9.06 2.93 12.81
C ASN A 282 8.33 3.40 11.53
N VAL A 283 6.99 3.52 11.58
CA VAL A 283 6.15 4.08 10.51
C VAL A 283 5.17 5.11 11.08
N ASN A 284 5.15 6.30 10.47
CA ASN A 284 4.09 7.30 10.61
C ASN A 284 3.43 7.49 9.23
N ALA A 285 2.12 7.36 9.14
CA ALA A 285 1.36 7.52 7.90
C ALA A 285 0.24 8.54 8.07
N PHE A 286 0.18 9.51 7.18
CA PHE A 286 -0.91 10.48 7.12
C PHE A 286 -1.75 10.17 5.88
N ILE A 287 -3.04 9.89 6.05
CA ILE A 287 -3.95 9.52 4.96
C ILE A 287 -5.08 10.53 4.93
N THR A 288 -5.28 11.18 3.78
CA THR A 288 -6.26 12.26 3.63
C THR A 288 -7.65 11.74 3.27
N ASP A 289 -8.68 12.52 3.59
CA ASP A 289 -10.04 12.31 3.07
C ASP A 289 -10.12 12.48 1.54
N PHE A 290 -9.20 13.25 0.95
CA PHE A 290 -9.04 13.43 -0.50
C PHE A 290 -8.92 12.09 -1.25
N MET A 291 -8.22 11.09 -0.69
CA MET A 291 -8.13 9.76 -1.32
C MET A 291 -9.52 9.18 -1.57
N PHE A 292 -10.40 9.21 -0.56
CA PHE A 292 -11.78 8.71 -0.65
C PHE A 292 -12.65 9.59 -1.55
N ASN A 293 -12.48 10.90 -1.48
CA ASN A 293 -13.21 11.85 -2.33
C ASN A 293 -12.89 11.65 -3.81
N SER A 294 -11.62 11.45 -4.17
CA SER A 294 -11.21 11.17 -5.55
C SER A 294 -11.76 9.83 -6.04
N PHE A 295 -11.82 8.82 -5.18
CA PHE A 295 -12.44 7.53 -5.46
C PHE A 295 -13.94 7.68 -5.78
N PHE A 296 -14.69 8.37 -4.93
CA PHE A 296 -16.12 8.60 -5.16
C PHE A 296 -16.39 9.46 -6.40
N GLU A 297 -15.54 10.46 -6.68
CA GLU A 297 -15.60 11.26 -7.91
C GLU A 297 -15.36 10.37 -9.15
N ALA A 298 -14.34 9.52 -9.13
CA ALA A 298 -14.03 8.60 -10.23
C ALA A 298 -15.20 7.64 -10.52
N LEU A 299 -15.83 7.08 -9.49
CA LEU A 299 -16.98 6.18 -9.66
C LEU A 299 -18.23 6.92 -10.16
N HIS A 300 -18.49 8.13 -9.65
CA HIS A 300 -19.62 8.96 -10.09
C HIS A 300 -19.48 9.37 -11.56
N LEU A 301 -18.32 9.93 -11.94
CA LEU A 301 -18.03 10.32 -13.33
C LEU A 301 -17.99 9.10 -14.26
N GLY A 302 -17.59 7.94 -13.74
CA GLY A 302 -17.67 6.67 -14.46
C GLY A 302 -19.10 6.13 -14.64
N GLY A 303 -20.11 6.75 -14.04
CA GLY A 303 -21.50 6.29 -14.07
C GLY A 303 -21.74 4.99 -13.31
N GLN A 304 -20.86 4.65 -12.37
CA GLN A 304 -20.86 3.34 -11.69
C GLN A 304 -21.60 3.35 -10.34
N LEU A 305 -21.92 4.54 -9.82
CA LEU A 305 -22.71 4.69 -8.59
C LEU A 305 -24.21 4.66 -8.92
N HIS A 306 -24.66 3.56 -9.53
CA HIS A 306 -26.07 3.27 -9.79
C HIS A 306 -26.40 1.85 -9.31
N TYR A 307 -27.59 1.65 -8.78
CA TYR A 307 -28.06 0.36 -8.29
C TYR A 307 -29.56 0.22 -8.53
N ALA A 308 -29.95 -0.89 -9.17
CA ALA A 308 -31.35 -1.25 -9.36
C ALA A 308 -31.78 -2.25 -8.28
N VAL A 309 -32.73 -1.84 -7.43
CA VAL A 309 -33.41 -2.74 -6.49
C VAL A 309 -34.63 -3.33 -7.20
N LEU A 310 -34.50 -4.59 -7.60
CA LEU A 310 -35.57 -5.35 -8.24
C LEU A 310 -36.47 -6.01 -7.18
N PRO A 311 -37.78 -6.17 -7.44
CA PRO A 311 -38.67 -6.87 -6.54
C PRO A 311 -38.22 -8.31 -6.24
N GLU A 312 -37.65 -8.99 -7.23
CA GLU A 312 -37.16 -10.36 -7.11
C GLU A 312 -35.87 -10.46 -6.28
N ALA A 313 -35.13 -9.36 -6.13
CA ALA A 313 -33.95 -9.28 -5.27
C ALA A 313 -34.33 -9.17 -3.78
N VAL A 314 -35.62 -8.95 -3.46
CA VAL A 314 -36.12 -8.87 -2.10
C VAL A 314 -36.48 -10.28 -1.63
N PRO A 315 -35.78 -10.84 -0.64
CA PRO A 315 -36.00 -12.22 -0.23
C PRO A 315 -37.43 -12.49 0.23
N ASP A 316 -37.88 -13.74 0.09
CA ASP A 316 -39.23 -14.16 0.46
C ASP A 316 -39.57 -13.89 1.94
N TYR A 317 -38.56 -13.83 2.79
CA TYR A 317 -38.69 -13.55 4.22
C TYR A 317 -38.63 -12.04 4.59
N SER A 318 -38.41 -11.13 3.64
CA SER A 318 -38.38 -9.68 3.93
C SER A 318 -39.76 -9.19 4.42
N PRO A 319 -39.83 -8.45 5.54
CA PRO A 319 -41.09 -7.91 6.06
C PRO A 319 -41.68 -6.83 5.14
N ILE A 320 -40.82 -6.13 4.39
CA ILE A 320 -41.25 -5.16 3.37
C ILE A 320 -41.03 -5.78 2.00
N LYS A 321 -42.13 -6.04 1.30
CA LYS A 321 -42.14 -6.47 -0.10
C LYS A 321 -42.15 -5.26 -1.01
N PHE A 322 -41.43 -5.33 -2.12
CA PHE A 322 -41.38 -4.24 -3.11
C PHE A 322 -42.58 -4.36 -4.04
N ASN A 323 -43.76 -4.10 -3.48
CA ASN A 323 -45.01 -4.04 -4.22
C ASN A 323 -45.91 -2.92 -3.67
N THR A 324 -46.86 -2.48 -4.48
CA THR A 324 -47.72 -1.34 -4.12
C THR A 324 -48.59 -1.61 -2.91
N SER A 325 -48.91 -2.87 -2.60
CA SER A 325 -49.72 -3.23 -1.42
C SER A 325 -48.96 -2.99 -0.12
N ALA A 326 -47.69 -3.38 -0.07
CA ALA A 326 -46.82 -3.12 1.07
C ALA A 326 -46.51 -1.61 1.22
N PHE A 327 -46.48 -0.88 0.11
CA PHE A 327 -46.18 0.55 0.09
C PHE A 327 -47.43 1.45 0.27
N LYS A 328 -48.63 0.86 0.29
CA LYS A 328 -49.93 1.56 0.32
C LYS A 328 -50.05 2.58 1.45
N MET A 329 -49.50 2.29 2.61
CA MET A 329 -49.55 3.20 3.77
C MET A 329 -48.79 4.50 3.53
N TRP A 330 -47.70 4.45 2.75
CA TRP A 330 -46.84 5.61 2.48
C TRP A 330 -47.19 6.29 1.16
N PHE A 331 -47.58 5.49 0.16
CA PHE A 331 -47.91 5.95 -1.19
C PHE A 331 -49.29 5.42 -1.63
N PRO A 332 -50.39 5.91 -1.04
CA PRO A 332 -51.74 5.43 -1.37
C PRO A 332 -52.10 5.65 -2.83
N THR A 333 -51.71 6.78 -3.41
CA THR A 333 -51.91 7.14 -4.83
C THR A 333 -51.23 6.14 -5.78
N MET A 334 -50.08 5.56 -5.37
CA MET A 334 -49.40 4.53 -6.15
C MET A 334 -50.21 3.23 -6.17
N TYR A 335 -50.79 2.84 -5.03
CA TYR A 335 -51.63 1.64 -4.93
C TYR A 335 -52.95 1.80 -5.70
N GLU A 336 -53.59 2.96 -5.64
CA GLU A 336 -54.83 3.25 -6.36
C GLU A 336 -54.67 3.10 -7.88
N LYS A 337 -53.56 3.61 -8.44
CA LYS A 337 -53.28 3.54 -9.87
C LYS A 337 -52.73 2.18 -10.31
N TYR A 338 -51.98 1.50 -9.43
CA TYR A 338 -51.31 0.23 -9.73
C TYR A 338 -51.51 -0.79 -8.61
N PRO A 339 -52.71 -1.36 -8.41
CA PRO A 339 -53.00 -2.24 -7.28
C PRO A 339 -52.25 -3.58 -7.37
N ASN A 340 -51.60 -3.97 -6.26
CA ASN A 340 -50.84 -5.23 -6.10
C ASN A 340 -49.75 -5.44 -7.18
N LYS A 341 -49.13 -4.36 -7.66
CA LYS A 341 -48.08 -4.42 -8.68
C LYS A 341 -46.69 -4.35 -8.06
N ALA A 342 -45.71 -4.95 -8.74
CA ALA A 342 -44.31 -4.94 -8.31
C ALA A 342 -43.70 -3.53 -8.45
N ILE A 343 -42.78 -3.18 -7.54
CA ILE A 343 -42.04 -1.91 -7.53
C ILE A 343 -40.56 -2.19 -7.80
N ARG A 344 -39.97 -1.40 -8.70
CA ARG A 344 -38.53 -1.32 -8.91
C ARG A 344 -38.02 0.04 -8.44
N LEU A 345 -36.88 0.06 -7.77
CA LEU A 345 -36.18 1.30 -7.42
C LEU A 345 -34.88 1.37 -8.21
N ASP A 346 -34.67 2.46 -8.93
CA ASP A 346 -33.38 2.77 -9.55
C ASP A 346 -32.75 3.91 -8.77
N VAL A 347 -31.64 3.61 -8.10
CA VAL A 347 -30.88 4.55 -7.26
C VAL A 347 -29.63 4.96 -8.02
N GLU A 348 -29.36 6.24 -8.14
CA GLU A 348 -28.12 6.75 -8.74
C GLU A 348 -27.65 8.01 -8.01
N THR A 349 -26.35 8.27 -7.99
CA THR A 349 -25.84 9.50 -7.36
C THR A 349 -26.04 10.71 -8.27
N LEU A 350 -26.57 11.81 -7.73
CA LEU A 350 -26.71 13.10 -8.41
C LEU A 350 -25.39 13.88 -8.43
N SER A 351 -24.51 13.59 -7.47
CA SER A 351 -23.14 14.10 -7.38
C SER A 351 -22.25 13.09 -6.67
N ALA A 352 -20.94 13.21 -6.82
CA ALA A 352 -19.98 12.39 -6.09
C ALA A 352 -20.20 12.48 -4.57
N PRO A 353 -20.29 11.35 -3.84
CA PRO A 353 -20.26 11.36 -2.38
C PRO A 353 -19.00 12.03 -1.82
N VAL A 354 -19.14 12.72 -0.70
CA VAL A 354 -18.06 13.45 -0.03
C VAL A 354 -17.79 12.85 1.34
N VAL A 355 -16.53 12.54 1.60
CA VAL A 355 -15.98 12.11 2.88
C VAL A 355 -15.19 13.26 3.51
N THR A 356 -15.35 13.46 4.81
CA THR A 356 -14.59 14.47 5.56
C THR A 356 -14.09 13.88 6.87
N PHE A 357 -12.82 14.09 7.17
CA PHE A 357 -12.22 13.69 8.44
C PHE A 357 -12.15 14.89 9.39
N SER A 358 -12.52 14.68 10.65
CA SER A 358 -12.37 15.65 11.71
C SER A 358 -12.02 14.93 13.03
N PRO A 359 -11.54 15.65 14.07
CA PRO A 359 -11.27 15.05 15.37
C PRO A 359 -12.47 14.32 15.99
N GLU A 360 -13.71 14.70 15.62
CA GLU A 360 -14.94 14.07 16.11
C GLU A 360 -15.27 12.75 15.40
N GLY A 361 -14.66 12.49 14.23
CA GLY A 361 -14.95 11.30 13.44
C GLY A 361 -14.82 11.50 11.93
N ILE A 362 -15.39 10.55 11.21
CA ILE A 362 -15.47 10.55 9.74
C ILE A 362 -16.92 10.82 9.35
N LYS A 363 -17.16 11.76 8.43
CA LYS A 363 -18.50 12.04 7.89
C LYS A 363 -18.56 11.67 6.42
N LEU A 364 -19.71 11.17 5.99
CA LEU A 364 -20.07 10.92 4.59
C LEU A 364 -21.34 11.70 4.27
N SER A 365 -21.32 12.44 3.17
CA SER A 365 -22.48 13.10 2.60
C SER A 365 -22.68 12.62 1.17
N ALA A 366 -23.89 12.18 0.82
CA ALA A 366 -24.23 11.78 -0.55
C ALA A 366 -25.58 12.37 -0.95
N ASN A 367 -25.68 12.73 -2.23
CA ASN A 367 -26.93 13.14 -2.85
C ASN A 367 -27.24 12.18 -3.99
N ALA A 368 -28.39 11.50 -3.91
CA ALA A 368 -28.81 10.51 -4.88
C ALA A 368 -30.23 10.81 -5.38
N SER A 369 -30.58 10.30 -6.55
CA SER A 369 -31.97 10.19 -7.00
C SER A 369 -32.43 8.75 -6.81
N ILE A 370 -33.71 8.60 -6.50
CA ILE A 370 -34.40 7.31 -6.47
C ILE A 370 -35.60 7.42 -7.39
N LEU A 371 -35.57 6.69 -8.50
CA LEU A 371 -36.70 6.53 -9.39
C LEU A 371 -37.53 5.34 -8.93
N PHE A 372 -38.78 5.59 -8.59
CA PHE A 372 -39.77 4.56 -8.30
C PHE A 372 -40.51 4.22 -9.59
N SER A 373 -40.53 2.94 -9.95
CA SER A 373 -41.29 2.43 -11.10
C SER A 373 -42.20 1.27 -10.70
N THR A 374 -43.41 1.21 -11.26
CA THR A 374 -44.36 0.13 -11.02
C THR A 374 -44.59 -0.70 -12.28
N LYS A 375 -44.75 -2.01 -12.10
CA LYS A 375 -45.05 -2.92 -13.22
C LYS A 375 -46.50 -2.74 -13.67
N ALA A 376 -46.72 -2.25 -14.89
CA ALA A 376 -48.06 -2.09 -15.47
C ALA A 376 -48.57 -3.39 -16.12
N GLU A 377 -49.78 -3.33 -16.68
CA GLU A 377 -50.45 -4.50 -17.28
C GLU A 377 -49.79 -4.98 -18.57
N ASP A 378 -49.08 -4.09 -19.27
CA ASP A 378 -48.25 -4.41 -20.44
C ASP A 378 -46.98 -5.22 -20.07
N GLY A 379 -46.75 -5.46 -18.78
CA GLY A 379 -45.59 -6.18 -18.26
C GLY A 379 -44.35 -5.32 -18.05
N ASN A 380 -44.37 -4.04 -18.46
CA ASN A 380 -43.24 -3.12 -18.35
C ASN A 380 -43.29 -2.30 -17.05
N PHE A 381 -42.14 -1.79 -16.63
CA PHE A 381 -42.06 -0.84 -15.52
C PHE A 381 -42.30 0.58 -16.01
N HIS A 382 -43.33 1.23 -15.48
CA HIS A 382 -43.65 2.64 -15.75
C HIS A 382 -43.19 3.52 -14.59
N LYS A 383 -42.64 4.69 -14.91
CA LYS A 383 -42.18 5.66 -13.90
C LYS A 383 -43.38 6.15 -13.07
N THR A 384 -43.22 6.16 -11.76
CA THR A 384 -44.26 6.66 -10.84
C THR A 384 -43.89 8.00 -10.24
N PHE A 385 -42.71 8.12 -9.64
CA PHE A 385 -42.17 9.39 -9.15
C PHE A 385 -40.66 9.26 -8.93
N VAL A 386 -40.01 10.41 -8.81
CA VAL A 386 -38.57 10.54 -8.56
C VAL A 386 -38.37 11.32 -7.27
N THR A 387 -37.48 10.86 -6.41
CA THR A 387 -37.12 11.54 -5.17
C THR A 387 -35.62 11.83 -5.11
N SER A 388 -35.21 12.95 -4.52
CA SER A 388 -33.83 13.10 -4.05
C SER A 388 -33.68 12.42 -2.71
N ALA A 389 -32.54 11.78 -2.46
CA ALA A 389 -32.14 11.20 -1.20
C ALA A 389 -30.84 11.88 -0.72
N LEU A 390 -30.97 12.74 0.28
CA LEU A 390 -29.84 13.35 0.97
C LEU A 390 -29.42 12.43 2.11
N VAL A 391 -28.25 11.82 1.97
CA VAL A 391 -27.70 10.87 2.94
C VAL A 391 -26.58 11.54 3.71
N GLY A 392 -26.71 11.57 5.04
CA GLY A 392 -25.63 11.96 5.94
C GLY A 392 -25.29 10.80 6.85
N ALA A 393 -24.03 10.39 6.90
CA ALA A 393 -23.53 9.39 7.84
C ALA A 393 -22.32 9.91 8.61
N SER A 394 -22.17 9.45 9.85
CA SER A 394 -21.04 9.75 10.72
C SER A 394 -20.50 8.46 11.33
N TYR A 395 -19.18 8.36 11.41
CA TYR A 395 -18.45 7.33 12.14
C TYR A 395 -17.66 8.01 13.24
N SER A 396 -18.12 7.84 14.48
CA SER A 396 -17.61 8.49 15.69
C SER A 396 -16.90 7.48 16.59
N ASN A 397 -16.12 7.97 17.55
CA ASN A 397 -15.31 7.14 18.47
C ASN A 397 -14.42 6.14 17.71
N VAL A 398 -13.87 6.58 16.58
CA VAL A 398 -13.05 5.75 15.70
C VAL A 398 -11.80 5.30 16.44
N SER A 399 -11.60 4.00 16.49
CA SER A 399 -10.43 3.37 17.08
C SER A 399 -9.99 2.21 16.19
N ALA A 400 -8.69 1.93 16.25
CA ALA A 400 -8.08 0.83 15.54
C ALA A 400 -6.97 0.24 16.40
N THR A 401 -6.94 -1.07 16.53
CA THR A 401 -5.87 -1.80 17.22
C THR A 401 -5.36 -2.92 16.32
N SER A 402 -4.08 -3.27 16.45
CA SER A 402 -3.52 -4.43 15.77
C SER A 402 -3.32 -5.59 16.74
N SER A 403 -3.47 -6.82 16.26
CA SER A 403 -3.20 -8.02 17.05
C SER A 403 -1.69 -8.25 17.20
N LYS A 404 -1.27 -9.01 18.23
CA LYS A 404 0.15 -9.37 18.44
C LYS A 404 0.79 -10.17 17.30
N ALA A 405 -0.02 -10.79 16.42
CA ALA A 405 0.47 -11.48 15.22
C ALA A 405 0.61 -10.53 14.01
N GLY A 406 0.21 -9.26 14.17
CA GLY A 406 0.47 -8.14 13.28
C GLY A 406 -0.35 -8.06 11.99
N THR A 407 -1.20 -9.06 11.70
CA THR A 407 -1.95 -9.08 10.43
C THR A 407 -3.44 -8.83 10.60
N LEU A 408 -3.96 -8.81 11.83
CA LEU A 408 -5.36 -8.51 12.09
C LEU A 408 -5.48 -7.09 12.64
N LEU A 409 -6.27 -6.27 11.95
CA LEU A 409 -6.65 -4.93 12.36
C LEU A 409 -8.07 -4.95 12.90
N THR A 410 -8.26 -4.58 14.15
CA THR A 410 -9.58 -4.49 14.78
C THR A 410 -10.03 -3.04 14.81
N LEU A 411 -11.11 -2.73 14.08
CA LEU A 411 -11.74 -1.42 14.06
C LEU A 411 -12.89 -1.33 15.07
N GLY A 412 -12.97 -0.22 15.77
CA GLY A 412 -14.06 0.06 16.70
C GLY A 412 -14.60 1.48 16.57
N GLY A 413 -15.85 1.67 16.97
CA GLY A 413 -16.52 2.97 16.98
C GLY A 413 -18.03 2.84 16.80
N LYS A 414 -18.67 3.91 16.35
CA LYS A 414 -20.13 3.98 16.17
C LYS A 414 -20.50 4.72 14.91
N VAL A 415 -21.27 4.07 14.05
CA VAL A 415 -21.85 4.63 12.83
C VAL A 415 -23.30 5.05 13.04
N GLU A 416 -23.61 6.26 12.63
CA GLU A 416 -24.98 6.78 12.55
C GLU A 416 -25.22 7.27 11.13
N ALA A 417 -26.45 7.13 10.62
CA ALA A 417 -26.81 7.69 9.33
C ALA A 417 -28.27 8.13 9.33
N LEU A 418 -28.54 9.11 8.49
CA LEU A 418 -29.86 9.65 8.25
C LEU A 418 -30.04 9.90 6.76
N VAL A 419 -31.23 9.62 6.27
CA VAL A 419 -31.66 9.89 4.90
C VAL A 419 -32.85 10.84 4.95
N GLN A 420 -32.79 11.90 4.16
CA GLN A 420 -33.93 12.78 3.89
C GLN A 420 -34.37 12.61 2.45
N LEU A 421 -35.66 12.31 2.25
CA LEU A 421 -36.25 12.18 0.93
C LEU A 421 -37.06 13.42 0.60
N ASN A 422 -36.82 13.99 -0.58
CA ASN A 422 -37.62 15.07 -1.13
C ASN A 422 -38.17 14.65 -2.50
N LEU A 423 -39.42 14.98 -2.79
CA LEU A 423 -40.01 14.71 -4.09
C LEU A 423 -39.37 15.63 -5.13
N ILE A 424 -38.87 15.06 -6.24
CA ILE A 424 -38.40 15.82 -7.41
C ILE A 424 -39.56 15.94 -8.41
N GLU A 425 -40.17 14.81 -8.77
CA GLU A 425 -41.18 14.74 -9.82
C GLU A 425 -42.16 13.60 -9.54
N SER A 426 -43.43 13.72 -9.93
CA SER A 426 -44.45 12.67 -9.80
C SER A 426 -45.33 12.56 -11.05
N PHE A 427 -45.59 11.32 -11.46
CA PHE A 427 -46.46 10.92 -12.58
C PHE A 427 -47.77 10.28 -12.10
N ILE A 428 -48.00 10.26 -10.79
CA ILE A 428 -49.15 9.62 -10.14
C ILE A 428 -49.94 10.60 -9.24
N GLY A 429 -49.66 11.91 -9.33
CA GLY A 429 -50.27 12.93 -8.50
C GLY A 429 -49.46 13.23 -7.24
N GLU A 430 -50.13 13.66 -6.17
CA GLU A 430 -49.45 14.02 -4.92
C GLU A 430 -48.78 12.81 -4.25
N VAL A 431 -47.53 12.99 -3.83
CA VAL A 431 -46.70 11.97 -3.17
C VAL A 431 -46.01 12.61 -1.97
N ASN A 432 -46.19 12.03 -0.78
CA ASN A 432 -45.54 12.50 0.44
C ASN A 432 -44.35 11.60 0.80
N CYS A 433 -43.14 12.07 0.49
CA CYS A 433 -41.91 11.32 0.76
C CYS A 433 -41.46 11.38 2.24
N THR A 434 -41.96 12.34 3.03
CA THR A 434 -41.53 12.56 4.41
C THR A 434 -41.83 11.36 5.30
N LYS A 435 -43.05 10.81 5.22
CA LYS A 435 -43.44 9.62 6.00
C LYS A 435 -42.61 8.40 5.65
N PHE A 436 -42.29 8.23 4.37
CA PHE A 436 -41.47 7.13 3.90
C PHE A 436 -40.00 7.29 4.36
N GLY A 437 -39.44 8.49 4.26
CA GLY A 437 -38.09 8.79 4.76
C GLY A 437 -37.93 8.51 6.26
N GLN A 438 -38.95 8.85 7.08
CA GLN A 438 -38.96 8.52 8.51
C GLN A 438 -38.87 7.01 8.76
N ILE A 439 -39.56 6.20 7.96
CA ILE A 439 -39.52 4.73 8.08
C ILE A 439 -38.18 4.17 7.62
N ILE A 440 -37.57 4.70 6.55
CA ILE A 440 -36.20 4.32 6.18
C ILE A 440 -35.25 4.55 7.35
N ASN A 441 -35.32 5.72 8.00
CA ASN A 441 -34.47 6.04 9.14
C ASN A 441 -34.73 5.14 10.36
N MET A 442 -36.00 4.91 10.71
CA MET A 442 -36.37 4.17 11.92
C MET A 442 -36.20 2.65 11.78
N VAL A 443 -36.47 2.09 10.61
CA VAL A 443 -36.54 0.64 10.41
C VAL A 443 -35.27 0.13 9.74
N VAL A 444 -34.93 0.71 8.58
CA VAL A 444 -33.83 0.21 7.75
C VAL A 444 -32.49 0.64 8.34
N LEU A 445 -32.29 1.94 8.57
CA LEU A 445 -31.01 2.43 9.09
C LEU A 445 -30.79 2.01 10.53
N ARG A 446 -31.76 2.20 11.43
CA ARG A 446 -31.57 1.83 12.84
C ARG A 446 -31.30 0.35 13.05
N GLY A 447 -31.97 -0.53 12.30
CA GLY A 447 -31.73 -1.96 12.39
C GLY A 447 -30.38 -2.37 11.78
N ALA A 448 -30.06 -1.91 10.56
CA ALA A 448 -28.83 -2.26 9.86
C ALA A 448 -27.60 -1.72 10.59
N LEU A 449 -27.66 -0.42 10.94
CA LEU A 449 -26.60 0.23 11.71
C LEU A 449 -26.53 -0.30 13.14
N GLY A 450 -27.65 -0.74 13.72
CA GLY A 450 -27.65 -1.37 15.04
C GLY A 450 -26.76 -2.62 15.10
N GLN A 451 -26.79 -3.44 14.05
CA GLN A 451 -25.93 -4.63 13.97
C GLN A 451 -24.48 -4.30 13.61
N LEU A 452 -24.27 -3.38 12.67
CA LEU A 452 -22.92 -2.86 12.38
C LEU A 452 -22.27 -2.30 13.64
N ASN A 453 -23.00 -1.50 14.42
CA ASN A 453 -22.53 -0.93 15.67
C ASN A 453 -22.25 -1.97 16.75
N LYS A 454 -23.02 -3.06 16.81
CA LYS A 454 -22.68 -4.20 17.70
C LYS A 454 -21.36 -4.85 17.32
N LYS A 455 -21.09 -5.01 16.02
CA LYS A 455 -19.81 -5.55 15.54
C LYS A 455 -18.65 -4.60 15.79
N LEU A 456 -18.82 -3.31 15.51
CA LEU A 456 -17.81 -2.29 15.81
C LEU A 456 -17.55 -2.20 17.33
N ALA A 457 -18.58 -2.34 18.16
CA ALA A 457 -18.41 -2.40 19.61
C ALA A 457 -17.67 -3.66 20.08
N ALA A 458 -17.82 -4.79 19.38
CA ALA A 458 -17.07 -6.01 19.63
C ALA A 458 -15.66 -6.01 19.00
N GLY A 459 -15.37 -5.07 18.10
CA GLY A 459 -14.18 -5.04 17.27
C GLY A 459 -14.41 -5.71 15.91
N PHE A 460 -14.46 -4.92 14.84
CA PHE A 460 -14.55 -5.41 13.47
C PHE A 460 -13.16 -5.73 12.92
N GLU A 461 -12.88 -7.02 12.71
CA GLU A 461 -11.56 -7.47 12.27
C GLU A 461 -11.40 -7.44 10.74
N ILE A 462 -10.28 -6.89 10.29
CA ILE A 462 -9.80 -6.87 8.91
C ILE A 462 -8.48 -7.63 8.86
N ASP A 463 -8.35 -8.60 7.94
CA ASP A 463 -7.10 -9.33 7.73
C ASP A 463 -6.24 -8.62 6.68
N LEU A 464 -5.18 -7.96 7.13
CA LEU A 464 -4.22 -7.26 6.29
C LEU A 464 -3.53 -8.18 5.29
N ASN A 465 -3.45 -9.50 5.52
CA ASN A 465 -2.90 -10.41 4.51
C ASN A 465 -3.76 -10.48 3.25
N THR A 466 -5.05 -10.18 3.35
CA THR A 466 -5.94 -10.16 2.19
C THR A 466 -5.79 -8.87 1.38
N LEU A 467 -5.42 -7.77 2.05
CA LEU A 467 -5.27 -6.46 1.44
C LEU A 467 -3.85 -6.21 0.93
N LEU A 468 -2.85 -6.52 1.75
CA LEU A 468 -1.43 -6.37 1.46
C LEU A 468 -0.65 -7.56 2.04
N PRO A 469 -0.61 -8.70 1.32
CA PRO A 469 0.09 -9.89 1.78
C PRO A 469 1.52 -9.59 2.20
N GLY A 470 1.87 -9.94 3.43
CA GLY A 470 3.21 -9.71 3.96
C GLY A 470 3.39 -8.44 4.77
N LEU A 471 2.37 -7.59 4.89
CA LEU A 471 2.37 -6.48 5.86
C LEU A 471 2.03 -7.02 7.26
N TYR A 472 2.91 -6.69 8.21
CA TYR A 472 2.71 -6.92 9.63
C TYR A 472 2.81 -5.58 10.35
N ILE A 473 1.82 -5.24 11.17
CA ILE A 473 1.79 -4.02 11.97
C ILE A 473 1.55 -4.35 13.44
N ASP A 474 2.31 -3.76 14.34
CA ASP A 474 2.14 -3.85 15.78
C ASP A 474 2.19 -2.46 16.40
N ASP A 475 1.67 -2.39 17.63
CA ASP A 475 1.57 -1.15 18.39
C ASP A 475 0.96 -0.03 17.52
N LEU A 476 -0.32 -0.14 17.17
CA LEU A 476 -1.02 0.84 16.32
C LEU A 476 -1.59 1.99 17.16
N GLN A 477 -1.50 3.23 16.66
CA GLN A 477 -2.18 4.42 17.20
C GLN A 477 -2.77 5.17 16.03
N LEU A 478 -4.00 5.61 16.22
CA LEU A 478 -4.78 6.30 15.21
C LEU A 478 -5.26 7.62 15.80
N PHE A 479 -4.96 8.73 15.11
CA PHE A 479 -5.38 10.07 15.50
C PHE A 479 -6.09 10.73 14.33
N LEU A 480 -7.39 10.96 14.47
CA LEU A 480 -8.13 11.77 13.51
C LEU A 480 -7.82 13.25 13.69
N LYS A 481 -7.61 13.93 12.56
CA LYS A 481 -7.38 15.37 12.45
C LYS A 481 -8.28 15.90 11.36
N GLU A 482 -8.33 17.23 11.25
CA GLU A 482 -9.03 17.85 10.13
C GLU A 482 -8.40 17.39 8.81
N HIS A 483 -9.22 16.79 7.95
CA HIS A 483 -8.89 16.27 6.61
C HIS A 483 -7.93 15.08 6.51
N TYR A 484 -7.34 14.59 7.60
CA TYR A 484 -6.47 13.42 7.56
C TYR A 484 -6.53 12.58 8.83
N VAL A 485 -6.20 11.30 8.69
CA VAL A 485 -5.89 10.41 9.80
C VAL A 485 -4.39 10.21 9.89
N ASN A 486 -3.85 10.34 11.09
CA ASN A 486 -2.46 10.00 11.39
C ASN A 486 -2.40 8.61 12.03
N VAL A 487 -1.58 7.75 11.46
CA VAL A 487 -1.40 6.36 11.83
C VAL A 487 0.07 6.16 12.21
N ASN A 488 0.32 5.94 13.49
CA ASN A 488 1.65 5.59 13.99
C ASN A 488 1.67 4.10 14.27
N THR A 489 2.67 3.36 13.80
CA THR A 489 2.76 1.92 14.03
C THR A 489 4.18 1.43 13.83
N ASN A 490 4.51 0.30 14.45
CA ASN A 490 5.63 -0.50 14.00
C ASN A 490 5.13 -1.38 12.86
N ALA A 491 5.76 -1.29 11.69
CA ALA A 491 5.43 -2.08 10.53
C ALA A 491 6.65 -2.85 10.03
N THR A 492 6.41 -4.06 9.53
CA THR A 492 7.36 -4.85 8.77
C THR A 492 6.66 -5.35 7.51
N TYR A 493 7.31 -5.17 6.36
CA TYR A 493 6.82 -5.71 5.09
C TYR A 493 7.70 -6.86 4.60
N VAL A 494 7.05 -7.96 4.25
CA VAL A 494 7.64 -9.20 3.78
C VAL A 494 6.89 -9.59 2.52
N PRO A 495 7.28 -9.09 1.34
CA PRO A 495 6.57 -9.45 0.13
C PRO A 495 6.63 -10.95 -0.03
N LYS A 496 5.45 -11.56 0.05
CA LYS A 496 5.19 -12.82 -0.61
C LYS A 496 5.00 -12.49 -2.09
N GLU A 497 5.09 -13.47 -3.00
CA GLU A 497 4.66 -13.23 -4.37
C GLU A 497 3.34 -12.47 -4.33
N ILE A 498 3.30 -11.28 -4.93
CA ILE A 498 2.07 -10.52 -5.07
C ILE A 498 1.25 -11.33 -6.05
N VAL A 499 0.53 -12.33 -5.52
CA VAL A 499 -0.57 -12.96 -6.22
C VAL A 499 -1.60 -11.86 -6.31
N ILE A 500 -1.58 -11.10 -7.42
CA ILE A 500 -2.72 -10.30 -7.82
C ILE A 500 -3.86 -11.31 -7.86
N PRO A 501 -4.81 -11.27 -6.93
CA PRO A 501 -5.93 -12.18 -7.00
C PRO A 501 -6.54 -11.95 -8.37
N LYS A 502 -6.67 -12.99 -9.19
CA LYS A 502 -7.70 -12.97 -10.24
C LYS A 502 -8.97 -12.70 -9.47
N THR A 503 -9.46 -11.47 -9.54
CA THR A 503 -10.50 -10.88 -8.70
C THR A 503 -11.68 -11.83 -8.56
N ASN A 504 -11.71 -12.59 -7.46
CA ASN A 504 -12.80 -13.52 -7.16
C ASN A 504 -13.12 -13.66 -5.66
N ASP A 505 -12.31 -13.11 -4.75
CA ASP A 505 -12.52 -13.21 -3.30
C ASP A 505 -11.98 -11.96 -2.57
N ASN A 506 -12.50 -11.46 -1.44
CA ASN A 506 -13.79 -11.60 -0.77
C ASN A 506 -13.87 -10.63 0.44
N GLU A 507 -13.37 -9.38 0.38
CA GLU A 507 -13.31 -8.49 1.57
C GLU A 507 -14.29 -7.31 1.46
N THR A 508 -14.27 -6.56 0.35
CA THR A 508 -15.31 -5.55 0.06
C THR A 508 -16.68 -6.20 -0.10
N LEU A 509 -16.71 -7.41 -0.67
CA LEU A 509 -17.88 -8.28 -0.71
C LEU A 509 -18.27 -8.79 0.68
N LYS A 510 -17.34 -9.02 1.61
CA LYS A 510 -17.68 -9.37 3.01
C LYS A 510 -18.41 -8.25 3.71
N MET A 511 -18.05 -6.98 3.49
CA MET A 511 -18.75 -5.84 4.11
C MET A 511 -20.13 -5.63 3.50
N LEU A 512 -20.26 -5.74 2.18
CA LEU A 512 -21.55 -5.68 1.48
C LEU A 512 -22.44 -6.90 1.79
N SER A 513 -21.88 -8.11 1.80
CA SER A 513 -22.56 -9.35 2.18
C SER A 513 -22.90 -9.37 3.67
N PHE A 514 -22.08 -8.74 4.50
CA PHE A 514 -22.38 -8.50 5.91
C PHE A 514 -23.55 -7.54 6.06
N MET A 515 -23.58 -6.42 5.33
CA MET A 515 -24.74 -5.53 5.31
C MET A 515 -26.01 -6.28 4.85
N MET A 516 -25.93 -7.11 3.80
CA MET A 516 -27.05 -7.93 3.34
C MET A 516 -27.45 -9.05 4.33
N MET A 517 -26.49 -9.70 5.00
CA MET A 517 -26.73 -10.70 6.04
C MET A 517 -27.22 -10.07 7.35
N GLU A 518 -26.92 -8.81 7.66
CA GLU A 518 -27.48 -8.12 8.81
C GLU A 518 -28.89 -7.58 8.53
N MET A 519 -29.22 -7.29 7.27
CA MET A 519 -30.63 -7.15 6.86
C MET A 519 -31.44 -8.40 7.19
N GLU A 520 -30.84 -9.59 7.18
CA GLU A 520 -31.44 -10.86 7.62
C GLU A 520 -31.78 -10.87 9.13
N LYS A 521 -30.90 -10.31 9.97
CA LYS A 521 -31.09 -10.28 11.43
C LYS A 521 -32.06 -9.20 11.91
N MET A 522 -32.37 -8.20 11.07
CA MET A 522 -33.39 -7.19 11.36
C MET A 522 -34.82 -7.76 11.45
N LYS A 523 -35.04 -9.02 11.03
CA LYS A 523 -36.31 -9.75 11.11
C LYS A 523 -36.97 -9.70 12.50
N GLY A 524 -36.19 -9.90 13.57
CA GLY A 524 -36.71 -9.90 14.94
C GLY A 524 -37.17 -8.52 15.41
N THR A 525 -36.44 -7.47 15.03
CA THR A 525 -36.72 -6.09 15.45
C THR A 525 -37.91 -5.49 14.70
N ILE A 526 -38.09 -5.84 13.43
CA ILE A 526 -39.23 -5.37 12.62
C ILE A 526 -40.54 -5.99 13.10
N THR A 527 -40.54 -7.29 13.39
CA THR A 527 -41.71 -8.00 13.95
C THR A 527 -42.12 -7.42 15.33
N GLN A 528 -41.13 -7.01 16.14
CA GLN A 528 -41.38 -6.37 17.43
C GLN A 528 -41.95 -4.95 17.28
N LEU A 529 -41.42 -4.15 16.35
CA LEU A 529 -41.93 -2.81 16.06
C LEU A 529 -43.33 -2.83 15.43
N GLU A 530 -43.64 -3.81 14.59
CA GLU A 530 -44.99 -4.02 14.03
C GLU A 530 -46.01 -4.38 15.13
N ASN A 531 -45.61 -5.19 16.11
CA ASN A 531 -46.43 -5.49 17.28
C ASN A 531 -46.65 -4.26 18.19
N GLU A 532 -45.62 -3.44 18.40
CA GLU A 532 -45.72 -2.19 19.18
C GLU A 532 -46.59 -1.13 18.46
N LEU A 533 -46.44 -0.97 17.15
CA LEU A 533 -47.29 -0.09 16.33
C LEU A 533 -48.74 -0.61 16.21
N GLY A 534 -48.95 -1.92 16.22
CA GLY A 534 -50.27 -2.54 16.29
C GLY A 534 -50.96 -2.31 17.63
N GLN A 535 -50.24 -2.37 18.74
CA GLN A 535 -50.76 -2.09 20.07
C GLN A 535 -51.10 -0.60 20.29
N CYS A 536 -50.36 0.32 19.66
CA CYS A 536 -50.71 1.74 19.63
C CYS A 536 -51.96 2.08 18.78
N LYS A 537 -52.44 1.16 17.93
CA LYS A 537 -53.72 1.30 17.21
C LYS A 537 -54.91 0.69 17.95
N ALA A 538 -54.65 -0.10 18.99
CA ALA A 538 -55.66 -0.77 19.81
C ALA A 538 -55.95 -0.02 21.14
N LYS A 539 -55.32 1.14 21.34
CA LYS A 539 -55.67 2.18 22.31
C LYS A 539 -56.04 3.44 21.54
#